data_AF-A0A7V3CGA5-F1
#
_entry.id   AF-A0A7V3CGA5-F1
#
_cell.length_a   1.000
_cell.length_b   1.000
_cell.length_c   1.000
_cell.angle_alpha   90.00
_cell.angle_beta   90.00
_cell.angle_gamma   90.00
#
_symmetry.space_group_name_H-M   'P 1'
#
loop_
_entity.id
_entity.type
_entity.pdbx_description
1 polymer ?
#
loop_
_entity_poly.entity_id
_entity_poly.type
_entity_poly.pdbx_seq_one_letter_code
_entity_poly.pdbx_strand_id
1 'polypeptide(L)'
;MGEIPPLRGRRGVRPGPLPPPARRRDRPDPARGGRLKGFMLIRLIQEAVDSGEALQEVRHPSCGAVALFEGNIREQNEGRQVLALEYEVYERLFHAELRRIFAEAKERWSFYKVALIQRVGRLEIGETGIVLAVSAAHRREALEACAYIIEEFKRRAPVWKREHYPEGSEWVACHHH
;
A
#
# COMPACT_ATOMS: atom_id res chain seq x y z
N MET A 1 -72.22 -14.27 10.88
CA MET A 1 -71.55 -13.08 10.31
C MET A 1 -70.10 -13.12 10.75
N GLY A 2 -69.17 -13.07 9.81
CA GLY A 2 -67.73 -12.97 10.06
C GLY A 2 -66.89 -13.94 9.23
N GLU A 3 -66.97 -13.87 7.89
CA GLU A 3 -66.08 -14.63 7.00
C GLU A 3 -64.64 -14.06 7.07
N ILE A 4 -63.66 -14.96 7.17
CA ILE A 4 -62.23 -14.65 7.19
C ILE A 4 -61.77 -14.43 5.73
N PRO A 5 -61.16 -13.27 5.39
CA PRO A 5 -60.71 -13.02 4.02
C PRO A 5 -59.42 -13.81 3.69
N PRO A 6 -59.21 -14.23 2.43
CA PRO A 6 -58.07 -15.04 2.05
C PRO A 6 -56.77 -14.22 2.00
N LEU A 7 -55.66 -14.88 2.35
CA LEU A 7 -54.30 -14.34 2.31
C LEU A 7 -53.90 -13.99 0.87
N ARG A 8 -53.72 -12.69 0.58
CA ARG A 8 -53.15 -12.21 -0.68
C ARG A 8 -51.75 -12.76 -0.88
N GLY A 9 -51.53 -13.42 -2.02
CA GLY A 9 -50.23 -13.94 -2.43
C GLY A 9 -49.13 -12.89 -2.40
N ARG A 10 -48.01 -13.23 -1.74
CA ARG A 10 -46.76 -12.48 -1.83
C ARG A 10 -46.28 -12.49 -3.28
N ARG A 11 -46.42 -11.37 -3.98
CA ARG A 11 -45.78 -11.16 -5.29
C ARG A 11 -44.27 -11.18 -5.07
N GLY A 12 -43.57 -12.08 -5.74
CA GLY A 12 -42.11 -12.07 -5.80
C GLY A 12 -41.62 -10.74 -6.34
N VAL A 13 -40.77 -10.06 -5.57
CA VAL A 13 -40.06 -8.85 -6.01
C VAL A 13 -39.07 -9.30 -7.08
N ARG A 14 -39.32 -8.96 -8.34
CA ARG A 14 -38.32 -9.13 -9.40
C ARG A 14 -37.17 -8.15 -9.12
N PRO A 15 -35.89 -8.57 -9.18
CA PRO A 15 -34.78 -7.63 -9.09
C PRO A 15 -34.87 -6.66 -10.27
N GLY A 16 -34.79 -5.37 -9.98
CA GLY A 16 -34.72 -4.32 -11.00
C GLY A 16 -33.46 -4.47 -11.85
N PRO A 17 -33.43 -3.89 -13.06
CA PRO A 17 -32.25 -3.94 -13.90
C PRO A 17 -31.03 -3.33 -13.19
N LEU A 18 -29.88 -3.98 -13.33
CA LEU A 18 -28.60 -3.46 -12.84
C LEU A 18 -28.33 -2.07 -13.43
N PRO A 19 -27.78 -1.13 -12.64
CA PRO A 19 -27.40 0.17 -13.17
C PRO A 19 -26.36 0.01 -14.29
N PRO A 20 -26.39 0.85 -15.34
CA PRO A 20 -25.41 0.79 -16.42
C PRO A 20 -24.00 1.00 -15.86
N PRO A 21 -22.96 0.41 -16.48
CA PRO A 21 -21.58 0.66 -16.08
C PRO A 21 -21.32 2.17 -16.13
N ALA A 22 -20.74 2.70 -15.05
CA ALA A 22 -20.42 4.11 -14.95
C ALA A 22 -19.64 4.55 -16.21
N ARG A 23 -20.19 5.52 -16.94
CA ARG A 23 -19.51 6.14 -18.07
C ARG A 23 -18.14 6.61 -17.59
N ARG A 24 -17.07 6.22 -18.29
CA ARG A 24 -15.70 6.71 -18.04
C ARG A 24 -15.75 8.24 -18.02
N ARG A 25 -15.77 8.84 -16.83
CA ARG A 25 -15.55 10.27 -16.65
C ARG A 25 -14.13 10.57 -17.10
N ASP A 26 -14.00 11.70 -17.78
CA ASP A 26 -12.76 12.20 -18.37
C ASP A 26 -11.55 11.92 -17.48
N ARG A 27 -10.65 11.07 -17.98
CA ARG A 27 -9.32 10.94 -17.38
C ARG A 27 -8.66 12.31 -17.50
N PRO A 28 -8.15 12.92 -16.42
CA PRO A 28 -7.33 14.11 -16.57
C PRO A 28 -6.11 13.73 -17.43
N ASP A 29 -5.88 14.54 -18.47
CA ASP A 29 -4.75 14.42 -19.39
C ASP A 29 -3.43 14.59 -18.60
N PRO A 30 -2.55 13.58 -18.55
CA PRO A 30 -1.29 13.65 -17.82
C PRO A 30 -0.25 14.57 -18.49
N ALA A 31 -0.56 15.15 -19.66
CA ALA A 31 0.41 15.87 -20.49
C ALA A 31 0.38 17.40 -20.36
N ARG A 32 -0.15 18.00 -19.28
CA ARG A 32 0.07 19.43 -19.00
C ARG A 32 1.16 19.69 -17.96
N GLY A 33 2.40 19.58 -18.47
CA GLY A 33 3.51 20.51 -18.23
C GLY A 33 3.89 20.86 -16.78
N GLY A 34 4.85 20.11 -16.22
CA GLY A 34 5.59 20.53 -15.04
C GLY A 34 6.58 19.46 -14.55
N ARG A 35 7.88 19.75 -14.69
CA ARG A 35 9.06 19.08 -14.09
C ARG A 35 8.76 17.90 -13.15
N LEU A 36 9.25 16.69 -13.47
CA LEU A 36 9.14 15.41 -12.73
C LEU A 36 9.69 15.39 -11.28
N LYS A 37 9.95 16.54 -10.65
CA LYS A 37 10.31 16.64 -9.23
C LYS A 37 9.01 16.82 -8.43
N GLY A 38 8.56 15.78 -7.73
CA GLY A 38 7.50 15.90 -6.71
C GLY A 38 6.36 14.88 -6.77
N PHE A 39 6.38 13.90 -7.69
CA PHE A 39 5.35 12.84 -7.70
C PHE A 39 5.72 11.64 -6.82
N MET A 40 7.01 11.34 -6.66
CA MET A 40 7.47 10.21 -5.85
C MET A 40 8.61 10.59 -4.92
N LEU A 41 8.56 10.05 -3.70
CA LEU A 41 9.65 10.03 -2.74
C LEU A 41 10.05 8.57 -2.48
N ILE A 42 11.35 8.29 -2.49
CA ILE A 42 11.93 7.03 -2.04
C ILE A 42 13.09 7.38 -1.10
N ARG A 43 13.04 6.92 0.15
CA ARG A 43 14.11 7.12 1.14
C ARG A 43 14.50 5.80 1.80
N LEU A 44 15.80 5.66 2.02
CA LEU A 44 16.39 4.69 2.94
C LEU A 44 16.90 5.46 4.17
N ILE A 45 16.57 4.98 5.36
CA ILE A 45 16.93 5.64 6.62
C ILE A 45 17.42 4.61 7.65
N GLN A 46 18.15 5.03 8.67
CA GLN A 46 18.55 4.13 9.77
C GLN A 46 17.80 4.45 11.07
N GLU A 47 17.40 5.70 11.23
CA GLU A 47 16.59 6.23 12.31
C GLU A 47 15.14 5.74 12.25
N ALA A 48 14.40 5.95 13.36
CA ALA A 48 12.99 5.60 13.44
C ALA A 48 12.17 6.33 12.36
N VAL A 49 11.26 5.60 11.71
CA VAL A 49 10.40 6.16 10.67
C VAL A 49 9.26 6.96 11.31
N ASP A 50 9.05 8.19 10.85
CA ASP A 50 7.84 8.97 11.15
C ASP A 50 6.88 8.89 9.96
N SER A 51 5.75 8.20 10.16
CA SER A 51 4.69 8.09 9.15
C SER A 51 4.03 9.43 8.80
N GLY A 52 4.10 10.41 9.70
CA GLY A 52 3.68 11.78 9.46
C GLY A 52 4.43 12.43 8.31
N GLU A 53 5.71 12.10 8.13
CA GLU A 53 6.52 12.63 7.03
C GLU A 53 6.00 12.12 5.68
N ALA A 54 5.79 10.80 5.55
CA ALA A 54 5.27 10.21 4.33
C ALA A 54 3.87 10.76 3.97
N LEU A 55 3.03 10.98 4.99
CA LEU A 55 1.72 11.61 4.81
C LEU A 55 1.83 13.05 4.30
N GLN A 56 2.74 13.86 4.85
CA GLN A 56 2.94 15.25 4.42
C GLN A 56 3.42 15.32 2.97
N GLU A 57 4.36 14.46 2.60
CA GLU A 57 4.94 14.41 1.25
C GLU A 57 3.89 14.17 0.17
N VAL A 58 2.95 13.25 0.43
CA VAL A 58 1.91 12.90 -0.55
C VAL A 58 0.71 13.84 -0.56
N ARG A 59 0.59 14.80 0.38
CA ARG A 59 -0.50 15.78 0.36
C ARG A 59 -0.52 16.56 -0.96
N HIS A 60 -1.73 16.74 -1.48
CA HIS A 60 -1.96 17.48 -2.71
C HIS A 60 -3.40 18.05 -2.71
N PRO A 61 -3.62 19.32 -3.12
CA PRO A 61 -4.95 19.96 -3.09
C PRO A 61 -6.03 19.24 -3.91
N SER A 62 -5.64 18.49 -4.94
CA SER A 62 -6.56 17.73 -5.79
C SER A 62 -6.89 16.32 -5.26
N CYS A 63 -6.39 15.95 -4.08
CA CYS A 63 -6.61 14.63 -3.51
C CYS A 63 -7.69 14.65 -2.42
N GLY A 64 -8.69 13.78 -2.58
CA GLY A 64 -9.70 13.52 -1.55
C GLY A 64 -9.35 12.34 -0.63
N ALA A 65 -8.25 11.62 -0.90
CA ALA A 65 -7.84 10.49 -0.08
C ALA A 65 -6.32 10.28 -0.08
N VAL A 66 -5.84 9.75 1.04
CA VAL A 66 -4.49 9.19 1.21
C VAL A 66 -4.65 7.81 1.81
N ALA A 67 -3.98 6.81 1.24
CA ALA A 67 -3.82 5.50 1.83
C ALA A 67 -2.40 5.40 2.42
N LEU A 68 -2.29 4.83 3.61
CA LEU A 68 -1.04 4.61 4.33
C LEU A 68 -0.92 3.12 4.66
N PHE A 69 0.25 2.56 4.42
CA PHE A 69 0.66 1.25 4.88
C PHE A 69 1.89 1.39 5.77
N GLU A 70 1.88 0.72 6.91
CA GLU A 70 3.01 0.60 7.84
C GLU A 70 3.34 -0.88 8.05
N GLY A 71 4.59 -1.24 7.81
CA GLY A 71 5.12 -2.57 8.09
C GLY A 71 5.85 -2.58 9.42
N ASN A 72 5.23 -3.14 10.45
CA ASN A 72 5.78 -3.19 11.81
C ASN A 72 6.41 -4.54 12.13
N ILE A 73 7.45 -4.53 12.95
CA ILE A 73 8.13 -5.75 13.39
C ILE A 73 7.28 -6.44 14.45
N ARG A 74 7.00 -7.73 14.24
CA ARG A 74 6.19 -8.56 15.15
C ARG A 74 7.09 -9.47 15.99
N GLU A 75 6.67 -9.72 17.22
CA GLU A 75 7.34 -10.63 18.16
C GLU A 75 7.36 -12.11 17.71
N GLN A 76 6.49 -12.48 16.77
CA GLN A 76 6.34 -13.86 16.32
C GLN A 76 6.42 -13.95 14.80
N ASN A 77 7.24 -14.88 14.31
CA ASN A 77 7.30 -15.26 12.91
C ASN A 77 7.40 -16.80 12.81
N GLU A 78 6.53 -17.42 12.01
CA GLU A 78 6.45 -18.88 11.85
C GLU A 78 6.44 -19.69 13.16
N GLY A 79 5.82 -19.15 14.22
CA GLY A 79 5.76 -19.79 15.54
C GLY A 79 7.03 -19.66 16.38
N ARG A 80 8.05 -18.93 15.91
CA ARG A 80 9.28 -18.62 16.65
C ARG A 80 9.23 -17.20 17.21
N GLN A 81 9.80 -17.01 18.40
CA GLN A 81 9.96 -15.69 19.02
C GLN A 81 11.10 -14.93 18.34
N VAL A 82 10.77 -13.81 17.68
CA VAL A 82 11.74 -12.89 17.11
C VAL A 82 12.08 -11.82 18.15
N LEU A 83 13.37 -11.52 18.29
CA LEU A 83 13.89 -10.46 19.17
C LEU A 83 14.10 -9.15 18.42
N ALA A 84 14.61 -9.24 17.19
CA ALA A 84 14.89 -8.10 16.33
C ALA A 84 14.95 -8.54 14.86
N LEU A 85 14.77 -7.58 13.95
CA LEU A 85 15.06 -7.74 12.53
C LEU A 85 16.19 -6.81 12.12
N GLU A 86 16.98 -7.21 11.14
CA GLU A 86 17.95 -6.34 10.50
C GLU A 86 17.74 -6.34 8.99
N TYR A 87 17.58 -5.16 8.41
CA TYR A 87 17.37 -4.98 6.98
C TYR A 87 18.62 -4.47 6.28
N GLU A 88 19.00 -5.14 5.21
CA GLU A 88 20.04 -4.69 4.27
C GLU A 88 19.43 -4.46 2.88
N VAL A 89 19.93 -3.43 2.19
CA VAL A 89 19.41 -3.02 0.90
C VAL A 89 20.55 -2.64 -0.03
N TYR A 90 20.49 -3.13 -1.28
CA TYR A 90 21.35 -2.61 -2.32
C TYR A 90 20.69 -1.40 -2.99
N GLU A 91 21.01 -0.22 -2.45
CA GLU A 91 20.33 1.06 -2.72
C GLU A 91 20.07 1.33 -4.20
N ARG A 92 21.06 1.11 -5.07
CA ARG A 92 20.91 1.36 -6.51
C ARG A 92 19.79 0.51 -7.13
N LEU A 93 19.77 -0.80 -6.85
CA LEU A 93 18.74 -1.69 -7.39
C LEU A 93 17.39 -1.44 -6.72
N PHE A 94 17.37 -1.11 -5.43
CA PHE A 94 16.17 -0.74 -4.70
C PHE A 94 15.45 0.45 -5.34
N HIS A 95 16.16 1.56 -5.57
CA HIS A 95 15.58 2.72 -6.22
C HIS A 95 15.18 2.44 -7.68
N ALA A 96 15.93 1.63 -8.41
CA ALA A 96 15.59 1.27 -9.78
C ALA A 96 14.28 0.46 -9.83
N GLU A 97 14.13 -0.54 -8.94
CA GLU A 97 12.95 -1.40 -8.94
C GLU A 97 11.70 -0.67 -8.43
N LEU A 98 11.82 0.16 -7.39
CA LEU A 98 10.68 0.96 -6.92
C LEU A 98 10.17 1.95 -7.97
N ARG A 99 11.07 2.55 -8.77
CA ARG A 99 10.64 3.40 -9.89
C ARG A 99 9.84 2.62 -10.92
N ARG A 100 10.20 1.36 -11.20
CA ARG A 100 9.43 0.48 -12.10
C ARG A 100 8.06 0.16 -11.50
N ILE A 101 8.02 -0.27 -10.24
CA ILE A 101 6.76 -0.55 -9.52
C ILE A 101 5.83 0.67 -9.54
N PHE A 102 6.35 1.87 -9.26
CA PHE A 102 5.53 3.09 -9.25
C PHE A 102 5.05 3.48 -10.65
N ALA A 103 5.86 3.26 -11.69
CA ALA A 103 5.45 3.48 -13.08
C ALA A 103 4.33 2.51 -13.49
N GLU A 104 4.48 1.21 -13.19
CA GLU A 104 3.45 0.20 -13.44
C GLU A 104 2.14 0.51 -12.69
N ALA A 105 2.25 0.99 -11.44
CA ALA A 105 1.08 1.42 -10.67
C ALA A 105 0.40 2.65 -11.31
N LYS A 106 1.17 3.62 -11.84
CA LYS A 106 0.62 4.80 -12.52
C LYS A 106 -0.13 4.47 -13.81
N GLU A 107 0.27 3.42 -14.51
CA GLU A 107 -0.45 2.95 -15.70
C GLU A 107 -1.83 2.39 -15.37
N ARG A 108 -1.97 1.80 -14.16
CA ARG A 108 -3.18 1.13 -13.69
C ARG A 108 -4.13 2.05 -12.94
N TRP A 109 -3.62 2.94 -12.08
CA TRP A 109 -4.41 3.81 -11.20
C TRP A 109 -4.04 5.29 -11.31
N SER A 110 -5.06 6.14 -11.25
CA SER A 110 -4.91 7.59 -11.24
C SER A 110 -4.70 8.12 -9.81
N PHE A 111 -3.53 7.86 -9.24
CA PHE A 111 -3.06 8.53 -8.02
C PHE A 111 -2.24 9.79 -8.37
N TYR A 112 -1.95 10.67 -7.41
CA TYR A 112 -1.17 11.90 -7.60
C TYR A 112 0.27 11.71 -7.15
N LYS A 113 0.47 11.43 -5.85
CA LYS A 113 1.79 11.25 -5.26
C LYS A 113 1.94 9.91 -4.55
N VAL A 114 3.18 9.45 -4.42
CA VAL A 114 3.58 8.26 -3.66
C VAL A 114 4.84 8.57 -2.84
N ALA A 115 4.90 8.08 -1.61
CA ALA A 115 6.11 8.13 -0.79
C ALA A 115 6.37 6.76 -0.20
N LEU A 116 7.61 6.28 -0.30
CA LEU A 116 8.05 5.07 0.38
C LEU A 116 9.33 5.36 1.16
N ILE A 117 9.27 5.11 2.46
CA ILE A 117 10.40 5.24 3.37
C ILE A 117 10.65 3.86 3.95
N GLN A 118 11.85 3.32 3.75
CA GLN A 118 12.28 2.03 4.28
C GLN A 118 13.41 2.27 5.27
N ARG A 119 13.26 1.74 6.48
CA ARG A 119 14.33 1.68 7.47
C ARG A 119 15.24 0.49 7.20
N VAL A 120 16.53 0.72 7.30
CA VAL A 120 17.60 -0.28 7.18
C VAL A 120 18.40 -0.35 8.47
N GLY A 121 19.22 -1.39 8.62
CA GLY A 121 19.87 -1.72 9.88
C GLY A 121 18.93 -2.45 10.82
N ARG A 122 19.25 -2.42 12.12
CA ARG A 122 18.55 -3.17 13.17
C ARG A 122 17.28 -2.47 13.64
N LEU A 123 16.22 -3.25 13.80
CA LEU A 123 14.92 -2.87 14.31
C LEU A 123 14.47 -3.82 15.41
N GLU A 124 13.93 -3.24 16.47
CA GLU A 124 13.35 -3.95 17.61
C GLU A 124 11.85 -4.24 17.36
N ILE A 125 11.27 -5.11 18.20
CA ILE A 125 9.85 -5.44 18.12
C ILE A 125 8.97 -4.21 18.31
N GLY A 126 7.93 -4.08 17.48
CA GLY A 126 7.01 -2.96 17.48
C GLY A 126 7.47 -1.76 16.65
N GLU A 127 8.73 -1.72 16.22
CA GLU A 127 9.22 -0.64 15.36
C GLU A 127 8.70 -0.77 13.92
N THR A 128 8.58 0.37 13.24
CA THR A 128 8.17 0.43 11.82
C THR A 128 9.38 0.30 10.91
N GLY A 129 9.36 -0.72 10.06
CA GLY A 129 10.39 -0.99 9.05
C GLY A 129 10.14 -0.31 7.71
N ILE A 130 8.88 -0.11 7.34
CA ILE A 130 8.52 0.50 6.07
C ILE A 130 7.23 1.31 6.22
N VAL A 131 7.20 2.47 5.56
CA VAL A 131 6.00 3.29 5.37
C VAL A 131 5.80 3.52 3.88
N LEU A 132 4.58 3.29 3.41
CA LEU A 132 4.13 3.61 2.06
C LEU A 132 2.88 4.49 2.15
N ALA A 133 2.92 5.65 1.50
CA ALA A 133 1.77 6.53 1.38
C ALA A 133 1.43 6.78 -0.09
N VAL A 134 0.14 6.79 -0.45
CA VAL A 134 -0.33 7.07 -1.80
C VAL A 134 -1.54 8.01 -1.73
N SER A 135 -1.49 9.15 -2.44
CA SER A 135 -2.60 10.10 -2.51
C SER A 135 -3.33 10.03 -3.84
N ALA A 136 -4.66 10.09 -3.82
CA ALA A 136 -5.49 10.08 -5.02
C ALA A 136 -6.70 10.99 -4.89
N ALA A 137 -7.37 11.30 -6.02
CA ALA A 137 -8.62 12.06 -6.00
C ALA A 137 -9.70 11.35 -5.16
N HIS A 138 -9.73 10.01 -5.22
CA HIS A 138 -10.74 9.18 -4.55
C HIS A 138 -10.09 8.01 -3.81
N ARG A 139 -10.79 7.52 -2.78
CA ARG A 139 -10.29 6.49 -1.86
C ARG A 139 -9.92 5.17 -2.53
N ARG A 140 -10.67 4.76 -3.56
CA ARG A 140 -10.49 3.44 -4.19
C ARG A 140 -9.11 3.35 -4.84
N GLU A 141 -8.73 4.37 -5.58
CA GLU A 141 -7.48 4.48 -6.32
C GLU A 141 -6.30 4.59 -5.37
N ALA A 142 -6.44 5.31 -4.24
CA ALA A 142 -5.41 5.37 -3.21
C ALA A 142 -5.18 3.98 -2.58
N LEU A 143 -6.25 3.30 -2.17
CA LEU A 143 -6.18 1.99 -1.50
C LEU A 143 -5.65 0.90 -2.44
N GLU A 144 -6.20 0.79 -3.65
CA GLU A 144 -5.78 -0.23 -4.62
C GLU A 144 -4.33 -0.04 -5.07
N ALA A 145 -3.90 1.21 -5.33
CA ALA A 145 -2.52 1.48 -5.70
C ALA A 145 -1.55 1.22 -4.53
N CYS A 146 -1.91 1.61 -3.31
CA CYS A 146 -1.11 1.34 -2.12
C CYS A 146 -0.92 -0.18 -1.90
N ALA A 147 -2.00 -0.95 -1.98
CA ALA A 147 -1.95 -2.42 -1.85
C ALA A 147 -1.08 -3.04 -2.96
N TYR A 148 -1.27 -2.64 -4.21
CA TYR A 148 -0.47 -3.16 -5.32
C TYR A 148 1.03 -2.87 -5.12
N ILE A 149 1.38 -1.63 -4.77
CA ILE A 149 2.78 -1.21 -4.64
C ILE A 149 3.49 -2.02 -3.54
N ILE A 150 2.86 -2.23 -2.38
CA ILE A 150 3.51 -2.97 -1.30
C ILE A 150 3.67 -4.46 -1.62
N GLU A 151 2.70 -5.07 -2.31
CA GLU A 151 2.81 -6.47 -2.73
C GLU A 151 3.94 -6.65 -3.76
N GLU A 152 4.00 -5.75 -4.75
CA GLU A 152 5.08 -5.76 -5.75
C GLU A 152 6.44 -5.46 -5.15
N PHE A 153 6.50 -4.57 -4.17
CA PHE A 153 7.71 -4.31 -3.39
C PHE A 153 8.19 -5.58 -2.69
N LYS A 154 7.34 -6.25 -1.92
CA LYS A 154 7.70 -7.49 -1.22
C LYS A 154 8.13 -8.61 -2.17
N ARG A 155 7.59 -8.62 -3.39
CA ARG A 155 7.91 -9.62 -4.40
C ARG A 155 9.26 -9.39 -5.10
N ARG A 156 9.63 -8.13 -5.33
CA ARG A 156 10.73 -7.77 -6.26
C ARG A 156 11.86 -6.96 -5.66
N ALA A 157 11.62 -6.24 -4.57
CA ALA A 157 12.60 -5.33 -4.02
C ALA A 157 13.80 -6.11 -3.45
N PRO A 158 15.04 -5.69 -3.75
CA PRO A 158 16.25 -6.33 -3.25
C PRO A 158 16.50 -5.90 -1.79
N VAL A 159 15.66 -6.40 -0.90
CA VAL A 159 15.72 -6.19 0.56
C VAL A 159 15.94 -7.53 1.23
N TRP A 160 17.04 -7.64 1.97
CA TRP A 160 17.36 -8.83 2.75
C TRP A 160 17.05 -8.57 4.21
N LYS A 161 16.44 -9.54 4.88
CA LYS A 161 16.17 -9.48 6.33
C LYS A 161 16.97 -10.55 7.06
N ARG A 162 17.54 -10.18 8.20
CA ARG A 162 18.07 -11.12 9.19
C ARG A 162 17.16 -11.12 10.39
N GLU A 163 16.69 -12.28 10.80
CA GLU A 163 15.89 -12.45 12.01
C GLU A 163 16.81 -12.85 13.16
N HIS A 164 16.66 -12.20 14.31
CA HIS A 164 17.37 -12.53 15.53
C HIS A 164 16.43 -13.27 16.48
N TYR A 165 16.82 -14.47 16.90
CA TYR A 165 16.12 -15.33 17.85
C TYR A 165 16.94 -15.48 19.14
N PRO A 166 16.35 -15.99 20.24
CA PRO A 166 17.10 -16.28 21.46
C PRO A 166 18.30 -17.23 21.25
N GLU A 167 18.16 -18.16 20.31
CA GLU A 167 19.13 -19.22 20.03
C GLU A 167 20.21 -18.82 19.01
N GLY A 168 20.09 -17.67 18.34
CA GLY A 168 20.97 -17.24 17.24
C GLY A 168 20.29 -16.36 16.19
N SER A 169 20.96 -16.08 15.06
CA SER A 169 20.42 -15.24 13.98
C SER A 169 20.44 -15.96 12.63
N GLU A 170 19.39 -15.79 11.83
CA GLU A 170 19.25 -16.42 10.51
C GLU A 170 18.92 -15.36 9.44
N TRP A 171 19.59 -15.44 8.29
CA TRP A 171 19.22 -14.64 7.12
C TRP A 171 18.02 -15.27 6.44
N VAL A 172 16.94 -14.50 6.33
CA VAL A 172 15.72 -14.93 5.65
C VAL A 172 15.59 -14.07 4.40
N ALA A 173 15.66 -14.69 3.23
CA ALA A 173 15.33 -13.98 2.00
C ALA A 173 13.86 -13.54 2.07
N CYS A 174 13.52 -12.35 1.57
CA CYS A 174 12.12 -11.95 1.39
C CYS A 174 11.47 -12.79 0.27
N HIS A 175 11.18 -14.07 0.55
CA HIS A 175 10.43 -14.95 -0.33
C HIS A 175 9.23 -15.52 0.44
N HIS A 176 8.03 -15.15 -0.04
CA HIS A 176 6.68 -15.65 0.23
C HIS A 176 6.37 -16.35 1.57
N HIS A 177 5.38 -15.79 2.27
CA HIS A 177 4.19 -16.57 2.63
C HIS A 177 3.10 -16.29 1.61
#